data_AF-A0A2P2MD82-F1
#
_entry.id   AF-A0A2P2MD82-F1
#
_cell.length_a   1.000
_cell.length_b   1.000
_cell.length_c   1.000
_cell.angle_alpha   90.00
_cell.angle_beta   90.00
_cell.angle_gamma   90.00
#
_symmetry.space_group_name_H-M   'P 1'
#
loop_
_entity.id
_entity.type
_entity.pdbx_description
1 polymer ?
#
loop_
_entity_poly.entity_id
_entity_poly.type
_entity_poly.pdbx_seq_one_letter_code
_entity_poly.pdbx_strand_id
1 'polypeptide(L)' 'MVDPTLFKACSDQSLKTIVEICIRCLHKTPEDRPSVEDLLWNLQFAAQVQDAWRGDSHSSDGSPKSASQPWQLQLTIS' A
#
# COMPACT_ATOMS: atom_id res chain seq x y z
N MET A 1 -1.46 -2.95 19.87
CA MET A 1 -2.68 -3.67 19.44
C MET A 1 -3.02 -3.18 18.05
N VAL A 2 -3.17 -4.08 17.08
CA VAL A 2 -3.60 -3.74 15.70
C VAL A 2 -5.12 -3.74 15.67
N ASP A 3 -5.73 -2.75 15.02
CA ASP A 3 -7.18 -2.66 14.85
C ASP A 3 -7.70 -3.92 14.10
N PRO A 4 -8.62 -4.70 14.70
CA PRO A 4 -9.20 -5.88 14.06
C PRO A 4 -9.86 -5.60 12.70
N THR A 5 -10.30 -4.37 12.47
CA THR A 5 -10.95 -3.95 11.23
C THR A 5 -9.99 -3.98 10.04
N LEU A 6 -8.68 -3.77 10.26
CA LEU A 6 -7.68 -3.82 9.20
C LEU A 6 -7.57 -5.21 8.55
N PHE A 7 -7.74 -6.29 9.32
CA PHE A 7 -7.70 -7.66 8.78
C PHE A 7 -8.84 -7.97 7.81
N LYS A 8 -9.91 -7.16 7.81
CA LYS A 8 -11.02 -7.29 6.86
C LYS A 8 -10.92 -6.31 5.70
N ALA A 9 -10.15 -5.24 5.85
CA ALA A 9 -10.03 -4.17 4.87
C ALA A 9 -8.80 -4.29 3.98
N CYS A 10 -7.79 -5.03 4.45
CA CYS A 10 -6.49 -5.18 3.80
C CYS A 10 -6.14 -6.66 3.56
N SER A 11 -5.37 -6.93 2.52
CA SER A 11 -4.71 -8.23 2.36
C SER A 11 -3.65 -8.39 3.44
N ASP A 12 -3.44 -9.63 3.91
CA ASP A 12 -2.39 -9.93 4.90
C ASP A 12 -1.01 -9.49 4.43
N GLN A 13 -0.72 -9.67 3.14
CA GLN A 13 0.56 -9.31 2.54
C GLN A 13 0.75 -7.80 2.49
N SER A 14 -0.24 -7.03 2.04
CA SER A 14 -0.19 -5.57 2.04
C SER A 14 0.00 -5.04 3.46
N LEU A 15 -0.77 -5.57 4.43
CA LEU A 15 -0.67 -5.16 5.82
C LEU A 15 0.72 -5.45 6.40
N LYS A 16 1.26 -6.64 6.13
CA LYS A 16 2.61 -7.03 6.57
C LYS A 16 3.67 -6.08 6.01
N THR A 17 3.63 -5.79 4.70
CA THR A 17 4.59 -4.87 4.06
C THR A 17 4.53 -3.47 4.68
N ILE A 18 3.33 -2.92 4.90
CA ILE A 18 3.17 -1.59 5.51
C ILE A 18 3.68 -1.56 6.95
N VAL A 19 3.36 -2.58 7.75
CA VAL A 19 3.84 -2.67 9.13
C VAL A 19 5.37 -2.78 9.17
N GLU A 20 5.96 -3.64 8.36
CA GLU A 20 7.41 -3.82 8.28
C GLU A 20 8.12 -2.55 7.84
N ILE A 21 7.62 -1.83 6.83
CA ILE A 21 8.23 -0.57 6.40
C ILE A 21 8.10 0.51 7.48
N CYS A 22 6.96 0.62 8.17
CA CYS A 22 6.79 1.55 9.28
C CYS A 22 7.76 1.26 10.43
N ILE A 23 7.99 -0.01 10.76
CA ILE A 23 8.97 -0.40 11.78
C ILE A 23 10.38 0.03 11.36
N ARG A 24 10.77 -0.20 10.09
CA ARG A 24 12.09 0.22 9.59
C ARG A 24 12.25 1.74 9.56
N CYS A 25 11.21 2.51 9.24
CA CYS A 25 11.25 3.98 9.33
C CYS A 25 11.59 4.48 10.75
N LEU A 26 11.10 3.77 11.76
CA LEU A 26 11.26 4.12 13.17
C LEU A 26 12.56 3.56 13.76
N HIS A 27 13.44 2.98 12.94
CA HIS A 27 14.70 2.44 13.43
C HIS A 27 15.56 3.54 14.06
N LYS A 28 16.22 3.21 15.18
CA LYS A 28 17.05 4.18 15.93
C LYS A 28 18.29 4.59 15.13
N THR A 29 18.86 3.62 14.44
CA THR A 29 20.02 3.78 13.56
C THR A 29 19.56 4.34 12.21
N PRO A 30 20.02 5.54 11.79
CA PRO A 30 19.57 6.18 10.55
C PRO A 30 19.87 5.37 9.28
N GLU A 31 21.02 4.69 9.21
CA GLU A 31 21.43 3.84 8.09
C GLU A 31 20.54 2.60 7.89
N ASP A 32 19.80 2.17 8.91
CA ASP A 32 18.82 1.07 8.80
C ASP A 32 17.44 1.56 8.33
N ARG A 33 17.24 2.88 8.25
CA ARG A 33 16.01 3.45 7.73
C ARG A 33 16.02 3.33 6.21
N PRO A 34 14.89 2.95 5.60
CA PRO A 34 14.79 2.85 4.15
C PRO A 34 15.01 4.22 3.50
N SER A 35 15.53 4.21 2.27
CA SER A 35 15.52 5.41 1.43
C SER A 35 14.08 5.78 1.07
N VAL A 36 13.87 7.04 0.64
CA VAL A 36 12.55 7.46 0.15
C VAL A 36 12.11 6.64 -1.07
N GLU A 37 13.05 6.23 -1.92
CA GLU A 37 12.75 5.36 -3.06
C GLU A 37 12.26 3.97 -2.60
N ASP A 38 12.94 3.37 -1.63
CA ASP A 38 12.50 2.09 -1.04
C ASP A 38 11.12 2.21 -0.38
N LEU A 39 10.84 3.33 0.29
CA LEU A 39 9.51 3.61 0.85
C LEU A 39 8.45 3.61 -0.24
N LEU A 40 8.63 4.45 -1.27
CA LEU A 40 7.68 4.59 -2.36
C LEU A 40 7.44 3.27 -3.06
N TRP A 41 8.50 2.50 -3.32
CA TRP A 41 8.40 1.18 -3.92
C TRP A 41 7.58 0.22 -3.05
N ASN A 42 7.85 0.14 -1.74
CA ASN A 42 7.10 -0.74 -0.83
C ASN A 42 5.63 -0.32 -0.70
N LEU A 43 5.33 0.97 -0.70
CA LEU A 43 3.97 1.49 -0.67
C LEU A 43 3.21 1.14 -1.97
N GLN A 44 3.84 1.33 -3.13
CA GLN A 44 3.26 0.97 -4.43
C GLN A 44 3.03 -0.54 -4.54
N PHE A 45 3.98 -1.34 -4.09
CA PHE A 45 3.83 -2.79 -4.02
C PHE A 45 2.65 -3.20 -3.14
N ALA A 46 2.55 -2.65 -1.93
CA ALA A 46 1.44 -2.94 -1.03
C ALA A 46 0.07 -2.55 -1.63
N ALA A 47 0.00 -1.42 -2.33
CA ALA A 47 -1.20 -0.98 -3.04
C ALA A 47 -1.57 -1.93 -4.19
N GLN A 48 -0.60 -2.35 -5.01
CA GLN A 48 -0.84 -3.29 -6.10
C GLN A 48 -1.38 -4.64 -5.60
N VAL A 49 -0.77 -5.18 -4.53
CA VAL A 49 -1.25 -6.42 -3.90
C VAL A 49 -2.67 -6.24 -3.34
N GLN A 50 -2.96 -5.07 -2.78
CA GLN A 50 -4.28 -4.76 -2.22
C GLN A 50 -5.37 -4.71 -3.30
N ASP A 51 -5.06 -4.10 -4.45
CA ASP A 51 -6.00 -3.99 -5.58
C ASP A 51 -6.29 -5.37 -6.19
N ALA A 52 -5.26 -6.21 -6.35
CA ALA A 52 -5.44 -7.59 -6.80
C ALA A 52 -6.37 -8.38 -5.86
N TRP A 53 -6.13 -8.30 -4.55
CA TRP A 53 -6.97 -8.97 -3.55
C TRP A 53 -8.43 -8.49 -3.55
N ARG A 54 -8.66 -7.19 -3.81
CA ARG A 54 -10.02 -6.62 -3.95
C ARG A 54 -10.72 -7.11 -5.22
N GLY A 55 -9.97 -7.28 -6.31
CA GLY A 55 -10.49 -7.84 -7.57
C GLY A 55 -10.99 -9.27 -7.40
N ASP A 56 -10.21 -10.11 -6.72
CA ASP A 56 -10.58 -11.51 -6.42
C ASP A 56 -11.78 -11.62 -5.48
N SER A 57 -11.94 -10.63 -4.59
CA SER A 57 -13.05 -10.58 -3.63
C SER A 57 -14.40 -10.17 -4.24
N HIS A 58 -14.43 -9.62 -5.46
CA HIS A 58 -15.63 -9.02 -6.08
C HIS A 58 -16.10 -9.75 -7.36
N SER A 59 -15.76 -11.03 -7.57
CA SER A 59 -16.08 -11.73 -8.83
C SER A 59 -17.57 -12.10 -9.03
N SER A 60 -18.54 -11.41 -8.40
CA SER A 60 -19.97 -11.69 -8.59
C SER A 60 -20.86 -10.49 -8.95
N ASP A 61 -20.34 -9.30 -9.23
CA ASP A 61 -21.21 -8.24 -9.78
C ASP A 61 -20.51 -7.39 -10.83
N GLY A 62 -21.06 -7.44 -12.04
CA GLY A 62 -20.49 -6.87 -13.25
C GLY A 62 -20.68 -5.37 -13.32
N SER A 63 -19.58 -4.64 -13.41
CA SER A 63 -19.47 -3.33 -14.07
C SER A 63 -17.98 -2.99 -14.25
N PRO A 64 -17.56 -2.42 -15.40
CA PRO A 64 -16.17 -2.04 -15.62
C PRO A 64 -15.86 -0.80 -14.77
N LYS A 65 -15.27 -1.00 -13.60
CA LYS A 65 -14.74 0.10 -12.79
C LYS A 65 -13.50 0.60 -13.54
N SER A 66 -13.68 1.76 -14.17
CA SER A 66 -12.69 2.55 -14.90
C SER A 66 -11.29 2.37 -14.32
N ALA A 67 -10.38 1.92 -15.18
CA ALA A 67 -8.99 1.70 -14.83
C ALA A 67 -8.36 2.96 -14.20
N SER A 68 -7.74 2.76 -13.05
CA SER A 68 -6.48 3.37 -12.61
C SER A 68 -6.23 4.83 -12.99
N GLN A 69 -6.49 5.75 -12.06
CA GLN A 69 -5.68 6.97 -11.94
C GLN A 69 -5.34 7.26 -10.48
N PRO A 70 -4.22 6.72 -9.94
CA PRO A 70 -3.81 7.06 -8.58
C PRO A 70 -2.79 8.21 -8.50
N TRP A 71 -2.33 8.82 -9.61
CA TRP A 71 -1.25 9.84 -9.55
C TRP A 71 -1.34 10.94 -10.62
N GLN A 72 -2.47 11.65 -10.70
CA GLN A 72 -2.57 12.93 -11.43
C GLN A 72 -2.84 14.08 -10.45
N LEU A 73 -2.00 14.21 -9.43
CA LEU A 73 -1.76 15.52 -8.81
C LEU A 73 -0.41 15.98 -9.35
N GLN A 74 -0.47 16.70 -10.46
CA GLN A 74 0.67 17.39 -11.05
C GLN A 74 1.14 18.43 -10.03
N LEU A 75 2.14 18.08 -9.22
CA LEU A 75 2.93 19.03 -8.44
C LEU A 75 3.67 19.92 -9.42
N THR A 76 2.98 20.94 -9.93
CA THR A 76 3.58 22.03 -10.67
C THR A 76 4.22 22.92 -9.62
N ILE A 77 5.50 22.67 -9.34
CA ILE A 77 6.33 23.60 -8.57
C ILE A 77 6.58 24.79 -9.51
N SER A 78 6.03 25.95 -9.14
CA SER A 78 6.38 27.25 -9.74
C SER A 78 7.55 27.88 -8.99
#